data_AF-C3KHD6-F1
#
_entry.id   AF-C3KHD6-F1
#
_cell.length_a   1.000
_cell.length_b   1.000
_cell.length_c   1.000
_cell.angle_alpha   90.00
_cell.angle_beta   90.00
_cell.angle_gamma   90.00
#
_symmetry.space_group_name_H-M   'P 1'
#
loop_
_entity.id
_entity.type
_entity.pdbx_description
1 polymer ?
#
loop_
_entity_poly.entity_id
_entity_poly.type
_entity_poly.pdbx_seq_one_letter_code
_entity_poly.pdbx_strand_id
1 'polypeptide(L)'
;MLASSLLGNFCPEHHDEHAHKVDKYLHHFQLSDKTLMDLSIRFRREMDKGLCRDTNPTAAVKMLPTFVRSTPDGTEQGEFLALDLGGSNFRVLLVKVMANGKQEVEMENQIYEIPEHLMRGSGSELFDHIADCLANFMEKLGIKDKKLPLGFTFSFPCQQTKLDECVLVHWTKCFKANGVEGKDVVSLLRKSIKKRGVSVPILVSWYIVYYLRTFPQNLKIPRNLFFVVYGYNTKK
;
A
#
# COMPACT_ATOMS: atom_id res chain seq x y z
N MET A 1 -30.56 -58.40 -13.94
CA MET A 1 -29.42 -59.09 -14.62
C MET A 1 -28.29 -58.07 -14.63
N LEU A 2 -27.40 -58.10 -13.63
CA LEU A 2 -26.08 -58.76 -13.66
C LEU A 2 -25.27 -58.30 -14.89
N ALA A 3 -24.12 -57.66 -14.77
CA ALA A 3 -22.98 -57.91 -13.87
C ALA A 3 -22.25 -56.58 -13.52
N SER A 4 -21.68 -56.36 -12.33
CA SER A 4 -20.42 -56.94 -11.79
C SER A 4 -19.30 -57.00 -12.85
N SER A 5 -18.05 -56.62 -12.66
CA SER A 5 -17.25 -56.19 -11.52
C SER A 5 -15.83 -56.12 -12.08
N LEU A 6 -15.08 -55.03 -11.93
CA LEU A 6 -13.61 -55.08 -11.90
C LEU A 6 -13.10 -53.98 -10.96
N LEU A 7 -12.68 -54.45 -9.79
CA LEU A 7 -12.17 -53.72 -8.64
C LEU A 7 -10.80 -53.07 -8.92
N GLY A 8 -10.64 -51.86 -8.43
CA GLY A 8 -9.35 -51.24 -8.11
C GLY A 8 -9.53 -50.37 -6.87
N ASN A 9 -9.65 -51.02 -5.71
CA ASN A 9 -9.61 -50.50 -4.33
C ASN A 9 -9.43 -48.97 -4.17
N PHE A 10 -10.51 -48.23 -3.95
CA PHE A 10 -10.45 -46.93 -3.27
C PHE A 10 -11.06 -47.11 -1.88
N CYS A 11 -10.20 -47.22 -0.87
CA CYS A 11 -10.57 -47.29 0.53
C CYS A 11 -10.93 -45.87 1.02
N PRO A 12 -12.19 -45.56 1.35
CA PRO A 12 -12.58 -44.22 1.83
C PRO A 12 -12.07 -43.94 3.25
N GLU A 13 -11.83 -45.00 4.04
CA GLU A 13 -11.54 -44.91 5.47
C GLU A 13 -10.14 -44.32 5.76
N HIS A 14 -9.17 -44.57 4.90
CA HIS A 14 -7.79 -44.11 5.11
C HIS A 14 -7.58 -42.62 4.79
N HIS A 15 -8.36 -42.06 3.86
CA HIS A 15 -8.31 -40.62 3.54
C HIS A 15 -8.92 -39.77 4.66
N ASP A 16 -9.91 -40.31 5.36
CA ASP A 16 -10.61 -39.63 6.46
C ASP A 16 -9.75 -39.57 7.74
N GLU A 17 -9.00 -40.63 8.07
CA GLU A 17 -8.14 -40.64 9.27
C GLU A 17 -6.97 -39.63 9.18
N HIS A 18 -6.37 -39.49 8.00
CA HIS A 18 -5.31 -38.50 7.76
C HIS A 18 -5.85 -37.07 7.81
N ALA A 19 -7.03 -36.81 7.22
CA ALA A 19 -7.70 -35.52 7.31
C ALA A 19 -8.03 -35.18 8.77
N HIS A 20 -8.59 -36.13 9.53
CA HIS A 20 -8.89 -35.95 10.95
C HIS A 20 -7.65 -35.65 11.80
N LYS A 21 -6.51 -36.30 11.52
CA LYS A 21 -5.24 -36.02 12.19
C LYS A 21 -4.73 -34.61 11.88
N VAL A 22 -4.87 -34.16 10.63
CA VAL A 22 -4.51 -32.81 10.20
C VAL A 22 -5.42 -31.77 10.85
N ASP A 23 -6.74 -31.99 10.86
CA ASP A 23 -7.70 -31.09 11.51
C ASP A 23 -7.45 -31.00 13.01
N LYS A 24 -7.19 -32.13 13.67
CA LYS A 24 -6.80 -32.14 15.09
C LYS A 24 -5.50 -31.38 15.33
N TYR A 25 -4.53 -31.45 14.42
CA TYR A 25 -3.29 -30.68 14.53
C TYR A 25 -3.53 -29.17 14.30
N LEU A 26 -4.39 -28.82 13.35
CA LEU A 26 -4.70 -27.46 12.93
C LEU A 26 -5.88 -26.82 13.66
N HIS A 27 -6.51 -27.49 14.63
CA HIS A 27 -7.73 -27.01 15.27
C HIS A 27 -7.59 -25.61 15.90
N HIS A 28 -6.39 -25.23 16.36
CA HIS A 28 -6.11 -23.88 16.87
C HIS A 28 -6.22 -22.77 15.81
N PHE A 29 -6.11 -23.11 14.52
CA PHE A 29 -6.28 -22.21 13.38
C PHE A 29 -7.71 -22.20 12.83
N GLN A 30 -8.54 -23.17 13.25
CA GLN A 30 -9.96 -23.22 12.89
C GLN A 30 -10.76 -22.30 13.83
N LEU A 31 -10.90 -21.05 13.42
CA LEU A 31 -11.60 -20.04 14.21
C LEU A 31 -13.12 -20.19 14.04
N SER A 32 -13.82 -20.43 15.14
CA SER A 32 -15.29 -20.40 15.16
C SER A 32 -15.84 -18.99 14.91
N ASP A 33 -17.08 -18.87 14.44
CA ASP A 33 -17.78 -17.59 14.29
C ASP A 33 -17.79 -16.78 15.59
N LYS A 34 -17.94 -17.45 16.74
CA LYS A 34 -17.87 -16.83 18.06
C LYS A 34 -16.49 -16.18 18.30
N THR A 35 -15.42 -16.88 17.93
CA THR A 35 -14.05 -16.36 18.05
C THR A 35 -13.84 -15.17 17.12
N LEU A 36 -14.31 -15.26 15.87
CA LEU A 36 -14.22 -14.15 14.90
C LEU A 36 -14.99 -12.91 15.37
N MET A 37 -16.18 -13.10 15.97
CA MET A 37 -16.96 -12.00 16.53
C MET A 37 -16.26 -11.34 17.73
N ASP A 38 -15.67 -12.13 18.63
CA ASP A 38 -14.86 -11.60 19.74
C ASP A 38 -13.65 -10.80 19.22
N LEU A 39 -12.94 -11.31 18.21
CA LEU A 39 -11.84 -10.59 17.55
C LEU A 39 -12.30 -9.27 16.93
N SER A 40 -13.46 -9.25 16.26
CA SER A 40 -14.05 -8.04 15.69
C SER A 40 -14.35 -6.98 16.76
N ILE A 41 -14.94 -7.40 17.89
CA ILE A 41 -15.22 -6.52 19.03
C ILE A 41 -13.92 -5.97 19.63
N ARG A 42 -12.89 -6.81 19.81
CA ARG A 42 -11.58 -6.39 20.31
C ARG A 42 -10.92 -5.38 19.37
N PHE A 43 -10.96 -5.63 18.07
CA PHE A 43 -10.42 -4.72 17.06
C PHE A 43 -11.16 -3.37 17.08
N ARG A 44 -12.49 -3.38 17.20
CA ARG A 44 -13.28 -2.16 17.36
C ARG A 44 -12.86 -1.34 18.56
N ARG A 45 -12.66 -1.98 19.72
CA ARG A 45 -12.18 -1.31 20.93
C ARG A 45 -10.81 -0.68 20.75
N GLU A 46 -9.90 -1.33 20.01
CA GLU A 46 -8.59 -0.76 19.70
C GLU A 46 -8.69 0.42 18.71
N MET A 47 -9.63 0.40 17.76
CA MET A 47 -9.92 1.57 16.92
C MET A 47 -10.43 2.74 17.77
N ASP A 48 -11.37 2.50 18.69
CA ASP A 48 -11.91 3.54 19.57
C ASP A 48 -10.80 4.16 20.44
N LYS A 49 -9.89 3.33 20.97
CA LYS A 49 -8.70 3.82 21.68
C LYS A 49 -7.76 4.62 20.77
N GLY A 50 -7.55 4.16 19.55
CA GLY A 50 -6.73 4.84 18.55
C GLY A 50 -7.30 6.22 18.16
N LEU A 51 -8.61 6.38 18.13
CA LEU A 51 -9.26 7.65 17.80
C LEU A 51 -9.35 8.61 19.00
N CYS A 52 -9.38 8.09 20.22
CA CYS A 52 -9.48 8.88 21.44
C CYS A 52 -8.14 9.54 21.80
N ARG A 53 -8.15 10.86 21.98
CA ARG A 53 -6.97 11.68 22.30
C ARG A 53 -6.14 11.13 23.46
N ASP A 54 -6.79 10.71 24.54
CA ASP A 54 -6.11 10.34 25.79
C ASP A 54 -5.53 8.93 25.74
N THR A 55 -6.10 8.04 24.92
CA THR A 55 -5.69 6.64 24.83
C THR A 55 -4.83 6.33 23.59
N ASN A 56 -4.83 7.22 22.59
CA ASN A 56 -4.03 7.11 21.36
C ASN A 56 -2.52 6.89 21.60
N PRO A 57 -1.84 7.58 22.54
CA PRO A 57 -0.40 7.40 22.74
C PRO A 57 -0.03 5.94 23.02
N THR A 58 -0.87 5.22 23.76
CA THR A 58 -0.67 3.80 24.12
C THR A 58 -1.47 2.81 23.28
N ALA A 59 -2.32 3.26 22.35
CA ALA A 59 -3.14 2.38 21.53
C ALA A 59 -2.29 1.53 20.57
N ALA A 60 -2.69 0.27 20.36
CA ALA A 60 -2.02 -0.62 19.41
C ALA A 60 -2.39 -0.28 17.96
N VAL A 61 -3.64 0.08 17.71
CA VAL A 61 -4.13 0.57 16.41
C VAL A 61 -4.11 2.10 16.44
N LYS A 62 -3.22 2.71 15.65
CA LYS A 62 -2.90 4.15 15.78
C LYS A 62 -3.91 5.11 15.17
N MET A 63 -4.78 4.64 14.27
CA MET A 63 -5.84 5.43 13.62
C MET A 63 -5.32 6.78 13.08
N LEU A 64 -4.20 6.75 12.34
CA LEU A 64 -3.47 7.94 11.92
C LEU A 64 -4.27 8.74 10.87
N PRO A 65 -4.42 10.07 11.03
CA PRO A 65 -5.14 10.90 10.07
C PRO A 65 -4.35 11.05 8.76
N THR A 66 -5.05 10.94 7.62
CA THR A 66 -4.46 11.02 6.26
C THR A 66 -4.57 12.39 5.61
N PHE A 67 -5.35 13.31 6.22
CA PHE A 67 -5.69 14.64 5.68
C PHE A 67 -6.46 14.63 4.34
N VAL A 68 -6.91 13.46 3.90
CA VAL A 68 -7.84 13.31 2.76
C VAL A 68 -9.26 13.36 3.31
N ARG A 69 -10.06 14.30 2.81
CA ARG A 69 -11.37 14.63 3.40
C ARG A 69 -12.57 14.09 2.62
N SER A 70 -12.37 13.72 1.36
CA SER A 70 -13.40 13.21 0.48
C SER A 70 -12.80 12.22 -0.51
N THR A 71 -13.65 11.33 -1.02
CA THR A 71 -13.35 10.59 -2.25
C THR A 71 -13.45 11.54 -3.45
N PRO A 72 -12.80 11.19 -4.57
CA PRO A 72 -12.92 11.97 -5.79
C PRO A 72 -14.38 12.16 -6.22
N ASP A 73 -14.69 13.36 -6.67
CA ASP A 73 -16.04 13.81 -7.05
C ASP A 73 -16.23 13.89 -8.57
N GLY A 74 -15.14 13.67 -9.30
CA GLY A 74 -15.06 13.63 -10.74
C GLY A 74 -14.76 14.93 -11.43
N THR A 75 -14.44 15.97 -10.66
CA THR A 75 -13.88 17.21 -11.17
C THR A 75 -12.35 17.14 -11.37
N GLU A 76 -11.70 16.03 -11.00
CA GLU A 76 -10.26 15.87 -11.15
C GLU A 76 -9.86 15.81 -12.62
N GLN A 77 -8.80 16.54 -12.96
CA GLN A 77 -8.23 16.58 -14.31
C GLN A 77 -6.75 16.95 -14.27
N GLY A 78 -6.00 16.55 -15.29
CA GLY A 78 -4.59 16.92 -15.49
C GLY A 78 -3.63 15.74 -15.53
N GLU A 79 -2.34 16.06 -15.62
CA GLU A 79 -1.24 15.09 -15.62
C GLU A 79 -0.52 15.09 -14.27
N PHE A 80 -0.29 13.91 -13.71
CA PHE A 80 0.32 13.73 -12.40
C PHE A 80 1.39 12.64 -12.45
N LEU A 81 2.49 12.87 -11.74
CA LEU A 81 3.44 11.81 -11.44
C LEU A 81 3.03 11.12 -10.14
N ALA A 82 3.35 9.84 -10.02
CA ALA A 82 3.20 9.13 -8.76
C ALA A 82 4.34 8.17 -8.49
N LEU A 83 4.72 8.09 -7.22
CA LEU A 83 5.68 7.13 -6.70
C LEU A 83 4.94 6.14 -5.81
N ASP A 84 5.21 4.86 -5.95
CA ASP A 84 4.63 3.79 -5.14
C ASP A 84 5.69 2.93 -4.47
N LEU A 85 5.91 3.20 -3.18
CA LEU A 85 6.83 2.50 -2.32
C LEU A 85 6.07 1.77 -1.20
N GLY A 86 6.22 0.45 -1.15
CA GLY A 86 5.58 -0.33 -0.10
C GLY A 86 5.98 -1.79 0.02
N GLY A 87 6.74 -2.30 -0.95
CA GLY A 87 7.42 -3.60 -0.94
C GLY A 87 8.69 -3.47 -1.78
N SER A 88 9.27 -4.59 -2.22
CA SER A 88 10.51 -4.59 -3.01
C SER A 88 10.35 -4.03 -4.43
N ASN A 89 9.11 -4.03 -4.95
CA ASN A 89 8.78 -3.47 -6.26
C ASN A 89 8.35 -2.01 -6.09
N PHE A 90 9.25 -1.09 -6.41
CA PHE A 90 8.97 0.34 -6.47
C PHE A 90 8.37 0.69 -7.84
N ARG A 91 7.34 1.53 -7.88
CA ARG A 91 6.75 1.97 -9.16
C ARG A 91 6.80 3.47 -9.30
N VAL A 92 7.09 3.91 -10.52
CA VAL A 92 6.91 5.29 -10.97
C VAL A 92 5.79 5.29 -12.01
N LEU A 93 4.83 6.21 -11.88
CA LEU A 93 3.68 6.30 -12.77
C LEU A 93 3.52 7.73 -13.31
N LEU A 94 3.08 7.84 -14.56
CA LEU A 94 2.45 9.02 -15.13
C LEU A 94 0.96 8.74 -15.29
N VAL A 95 0.13 9.63 -14.77
CA VAL A 95 -1.32 9.47 -14.70
C VAL A 95 -1.94 10.67 -15.38
N LYS A 96 -2.77 10.45 -16.40
CA LYS A 96 -3.46 11.51 -17.14
C LYS A 96 -4.95 11.34 -16.90
N VAL A 97 -5.58 12.34 -16.29
CA VAL A 97 -7.03 12.37 -16.05
C VAL A 97 -7.66 13.35 -17.03
N MET A 98 -8.49 12.84 -17.94
CA MET A 98 -9.03 13.60 -19.05
C MET A 98 -10.26 14.42 -18.64
N ALA A 99 -10.28 15.70 -19.02
CA ALA A 99 -11.38 16.65 -18.75
C ALA A 99 -12.58 16.50 -19.72
N ASN A 100 -12.90 15.28 -20.17
CA ASN A 100 -13.86 15.04 -21.25
C ASN A 100 -15.26 14.60 -20.78
N GLY A 101 -15.56 14.73 -19.48
CA GLY A 101 -16.83 14.29 -18.88
C GLY A 101 -17.02 12.77 -18.80
N LYS A 102 -16.12 11.98 -19.41
CA LYS A 102 -16.08 10.51 -19.31
C LYS A 102 -15.10 10.01 -18.24
N GLN A 103 -14.31 10.92 -17.65
CA GLN A 103 -13.29 10.62 -16.64
C GLN A 103 -12.34 9.48 -17.04
N GLU A 104 -11.92 9.48 -18.30
CA GLU A 104 -10.93 8.53 -18.79
C GLU A 104 -9.57 8.82 -18.11
N VAL A 105 -8.95 7.76 -17.61
CA VAL A 105 -7.63 7.82 -16.98
C VAL A 105 -6.65 6.96 -17.75
N GLU A 106 -5.60 7.60 -18.27
CA GLU A 106 -4.47 6.90 -18.88
C GLU A 106 -3.34 6.77 -17.87
N MET A 107 -2.69 5.60 -17.84
CA MET A 107 -1.59 5.33 -16.93
C MET A 107 -0.42 4.68 -17.65
N GLU A 108 0.74 5.31 -17.54
CA GLU A 108 2.03 4.74 -17.93
C GLU A 108 2.81 4.46 -16.64
N ASN A 109 3.40 3.28 -16.50
CA ASN A 109 4.16 2.94 -15.29
C ASN A 109 5.43 2.16 -15.61
N GLN A 110 6.41 2.30 -14.73
CA GLN A 110 7.62 1.50 -14.72
C GLN A 110 7.89 0.98 -13.32
N ILE A 111 8.23 -0.31 -13.23
CA ILE A 111 8.69 -0.96 -12.00
C ILE A 111 10.21 -0.89 -11.95
N TYR A 112 10.71 -0.51 -10.78
CA TYR A 112 12.12 -0.49 -10.43
C TYR A 112 12.34 -1.40 -9.22
N GLU A 113 13.37 -2.23 -9.29
CA GLU A 113 13.79 -3.01 -8.14
C GLU A 113 14.52 -2.10 -7.15
N ILE A 114 14.31 -2.34 -5.85
CA ILE A 114 15.13 -1.75 -4.80
C ILE A 114 16.03 -2.86 -4.23
N PRO A 115 17.34 -2.83 -4.52
CA PRO A 115 18.30 -3.75 -3.93
C PRO A 115 18.20 -3.80 -2.40
N GLU A 116 18.35 -4.99 -1.81
CA GLU A 116 18.19 -5.18 -0.36
C GLU A 116 19.14 -4.30 0.47
N HIS A 117 20.38 -4.09 -0.03
CA HIS A 117 21.35 -3.24 0.65
C HIS A 117 20.88 -1.77 0.76
N LEU A 118 20.04 -1.28 -0.16
CA LEU A 118 19.43 0.05 -0.07
C LEU A 118 18.23 0.05 0.89
N MET A 119 17.45 -1.02 0.93
CA MET A 119 16.31 -1.15 1.85
C MET A 119 16.74 -1.13 3.32
N ARG A 120 17.95 -1.63 3.61
CA ARG A 120 18.55 -1.72 4.95
C ARG A 120 19.75 -0.78 5.16
N GLY A 121 20.10 0.01 4.15
CA GLY A 121 21.28 0.89 4.13
C GLY A 121 21.00 2.24 4.78
N SER A 122 21.54 3.32 4.20
CA SER A 122 21.22 4.67 4.66
C SER A 122 19.95 5.21 3.99
N GLY A 123 19.21 6.06 4.70
CA GLY A 123 18.09 6.79 4.13
C GLY A 123 18.49 7.65 2.94
N SER A 124 19.67 8.26 2.96
CA SER A 124 20.15 9.08 1.84
C SER A 124 20.26 8.25 0.56
N GLU A 125 20.88 7.07 0.63
CA GLU A 125 21.04 6.19 -0.54
C GLU A 125 19.68 5.69 -1.06
N LEU A 126 18.76 5.32 -0.16
CA LEU A 126 17.41 4.91 -0.55
C LEU A 126 16.67 6.02 -1.30
N PHE A 127 16.65 7.25 -0.77
CA PHE A 127 15.95 8.36 -1.41
C PHE A 127 16.68 8.88 -2.66
N ASP A 128 18.01 8.78 -2.71
CA ASP A 128 18.77 9.08 -3.93
C ASP A 128 18.45 8.05 -5.04
N HIS A 129 18.31 6.76 -4.72
CA HIS A 129 17.85 5.74 -5.69
C HIS A 129 16.42 6.01 -6.20
N ILE A 130 15.50 6.36 -5.30
CA ILE A 130 14.13 6.73 -5.68
C ILE A 130 14.12 7.94 -6.63
N ALA A 131 14.95 8.95 -6.36
CA ALA A 131 15.09 10.11 -7.22
C ALA A 131 15.67 9.75 -8.61
N ASP A 132 16.56 8.76 -8.67
CA ASP A 132 17.15 8.27 -9.93
C ASP A 132 16.14 7.55 -10.79
N CYS A 133 15.35 6.66 -10.18
CA CYS A 133 14.23 6.01 -10.85
C CYS A 133 13.25 7.04 -11.42
N LEU A 134 12.90 8.08 -10.66
CA LEU A 134 12.03 9.15 -11.13
C LEU A 134 12.64 9.91 -12.31
N ALA A 135 13.89 10.35 -12.20
CA ALA A 135 14.58 11.08 -13.25
C ALA A 135 14.69 10.26 -14.55
N ASN A 136 15.04 8.98 -14.43
CA ASN A 136 15.11 8.05 -15.55
C ASN A 136 13.74 7.85 -16.23
N PHE A 137 12.67 7.72 -15.45
CA PHE A 137 11.31 7.61 -15.98
C PHE A 137 10.89 8.87 -16.74
N MET A 138 11.14 10.05 -16.17
CA MET A 138 10.81 11.33 -16.81
C MET A 138 11.62 11.56 -18.10
N GLU A 139 12.88 11.13 -18.12
CA GLU A 139 13.74 11.23 -19.30
C GLU A 139 13.25 10.32 -20.44
N LYS A 140 12.91 9.06 -20.13
CA LYS A 140 12.35 8.11 -21.12
C LYS A 140 11.08 8.61 -21.79
N LEU A 141 10.23 9.30 -21.03
CA LEU A 141 8.98 9.87 -21.55
C LEU A 141 9.15 11.27 -22.17
N GLY A 142 10.36 11.84 -22.14
CA GLY A 142 10.61 13.19 -22.66
C GLY A 142 9.88 14.30 -21.89
N ILE A 143 9.61 14.10 -20.60
CA ILE A 143 8.83 15.02 -19.75
C ILE A 143 9.67 15.69 -18.65
N LYS A 144 11.00 15.66 -18.76
CA LYS A 144 11.92 16.21 -17.75
C LYS A 144 11.67 17.69 -17.43
N ASP A 145 11.26 18.46 -18.43
CA ASP A 145 10.99 19.90 -18.31
C ASP A 145 9.56 20.22 -17.86
N LYS A 146 8.66 19.22 -17.79
CA LYS A 146 7.29 19.41 -17.31
C LYS A 146 7.28 19.52 -15.78
N LYS A 147 6.63 20.56 -15.26
CA LYS A 147 6.37 20.72 -13.82
C LYS A 147 5.08 19.99 -13.42
N LEU A 148 5.16 18.67 -13.29
CA LEU A 148 4.03 17.83 -12.89
C LEU A 148 3.93 17.70 -11.36
N PRO A 149 2.73 17.77 -10.76
CA PRO A 149 2.55 17.41 -9.37
C PRO A 149 2.88 15.94 -9.13
N LEU A 150 3.54 15.65 -8.00
CA LEU A 150 3.97 14.32 -7.62
C LEU A 150 3.21 13.83 -6.39
N GLY A 151 2.47 12.73 -6.53
CA GLY A 151 1.91 11.98 -5.43
C GLY A 151 2.89 10.92 -4.93
N PHE A 152 3.20 10.89 -3.64
CA PHE A 152 4.06 9.84 -3.06
C PHE A 152 3.24 8.90 -2.17
N THR A 153 3.02 7.69 -2.71
CA THR A 153 2.51 6.54 -1.98
C THR A 153 3.64 5.94 -1.15
N PHE A 154 3.59 6.17 0.16
CA PHE A 154 4.59 5.67 1.09
C PHE A 154 3.95 4.74 2.12
N SER A 155 4.08 3.43 1.89
CA SER A 155 3.26 2.43 2.58
C SER A 155 3.80 2.00 3.95
N PHE A 156 4.07 2.97 4.82
CA PHE A 156 4.60 2.78 6.18
C PHE A 156 3.89 3.72 7.16
N PRO A 157 3.75 3.33 8.45
CA PRO A 157 3.10 4.17 9.45
C PRO A 157 3.74 5.57 9.50
N CYS A 158 2.97 6.60 9.18
CA CYS A 158 3.42 7.98 9.10
C CYS A 158 2.52 8.88 9.95
N GLN A 159 3.12 9.76 10.73
CA GLN A 159 2.42 10.88 11.32
C GLN A 159 2.37 12.04 10.32
N GLN A 160 1.19 12.58 10.09
CA GLN A 160 0.98 13.71 9.20
C GLN A 160 0.35 14.86 9.98
N THR A 161 0.68 16.10 9.62
CA THR A 161 -0.01 17.31 10.08
C THR A 161 -0.69 18.06 8.93
N LYS A 162 -0.36 17.68 7.69
CA LYS A 162 -0.86 18.22 6.41
C LYS A 162 -0.53 17.23 5.28
N LEU A 163 -1.10 17.44 4.08
CA LEU A 163 -0.95 16.54 2.94
C LEU A 163 0.49 16.46 2.38
N ASP A 164 1.33 17.47 2.58
CA ASP A 164 2.68 17.52 2.04
C ASP A 164 3.78 17.24 3.08
N GLU A 165 3.41 16.53 4.15
CA GLU A 165 4.29 16.11 5.25
C GLU A 165 3.96 14.66 5.67
N CYS A 166 4.99 13.86 5.93
CA CYS A 166 4.86 12.47 6.38
C CYS A 166 6.08 12.11 7.22
N VAL A 167 5.95 12.17 8.54
CA VAL A 167 7.00 11.76 9.47
C VAL A 167 6.90 10.26 9.69
N LEU A 168 7.91 9.50 9.26
CA LEU A 168 7.92 8.04 9.45
C LEU A 168 7.94 7.72 10.95
N VAL A 169 6.99 6.92 11.43
CA VAL A 169 6.94 6.48 12.84
C VAL A 169 7.96 5.37 13.08
N HIS A 170 7.85 4.29 12.32
CA HIS A 170 8.78 3.17 12.33
C HIS A 170 8.68 2.39 11.02
N TRP A 171 9.77 1.76 10.62
CA TRP A 171 9.78 0.85 9.49
C TRP A 171 9.00 -0.43 9.78
N THR A 172 8.40 -0.99 8.74
CA THR A 172 7.76 -2.32 8.77
C THR A 172 8.21 -3.10 7.53
N LYS A 173 7.83 -4.38 7.46
CA LYS A 173 8.19 -5.29 6.35
C LYS A 173 9.72 -5.49 6.30
N CYS A 174 10.31 -5.39 5.11
CA CYS A 174 11.72 -5.61 4.82
C CYS A 174 12.58 -4.32 4.79
N PHE A 175 12.00 -3.15 5.06
CA PHE A 175 12.74 -1.88 5.09
C PHE A 175 13.31 -1.62 6.49
N LYS A 176 14.52 -1.05 6.55
CA LYS A 176 15.18 -0.61 7.78
C LYS A 176 16.24 0.47 7.52
N ALA A 177 15.98 1.37 6.56
CA ALA A 177 16.97 2.38 6.17
C ALA A 177 17.23 3.37 7.32
N ASN A 178 18.50 3.56 7.67
CA ASN A 178 18.93 4.36 8.81
C ASN A 178 18.69 5.85 8.59
N GLY A 179 18.33 6.58 9.65
CA GLY A 179 18.15 8.03 9.60
C GLY A 179 16.85 8.51 8.94
N VAL A 180 15.85 7.63 8.78
CA VAL A 180 14.53 7.98 8.22
C VAL A 180 13.43 8.00 9.28
N GLU A 181 13.44 7.09 10.27
CA GLU A 181 12.47 7.11 11.36
C GLU A 181 12.54 8.42 12.15
N GLY A 182 11.37 9.00 12.47
CA GLY A 182 11.25 10.32 13.08
C GLY A 182 11.56 11.49 12.15
N LYS A 183 11.76 11.26 10.85
CA LYS A 183 12.00 12.31 9.84
C LYS A 183 10.86 12.41 8.84
N ASP A 184 10.65 13.62 8.32
CA ASP A 184 9.71 13.86 7.22
C ASP A 184 10.27 13.32 5.90
N VAL A 185 9.64 12.26 5.39
CA VAL A 185 10.07 11.60 4.15
C VAL A 185 9.87 12.47 2.91
N VAL A 186 8.94 13.44 2.96
CA VAL A 186 8.76 14.40 1.88
C VAL A 186 9.98 15.30 1.76
N SER A 187 10.47 15.82 2.89
CA SER A 187 11.70 16.61 2.93
C SER A 187 12.93 15.82 2.47
N LEU A 188 13.05 14.54 2.87
CA LEU A 188 14.14 13.67 2.41
C LEU A 188 14.08 13.46 0.89
N LEU A 189 12.89 13.14 0.36
CA LEU A 189 12.70 12.96 -1.08
C LEU A 189 12.95 14.26 -1.86
N ARG A 190 12.43 15.40 -1.40
CA ARG A 190 12.68 16.72 -2.01
C ARG A 190 14.18 17.02 -2.08
N LYS A 191 14.93 16.70 -1.03
CA LYS A 191 16.40 16.87 -1.00
C LYS A 191 17.07 16.03 -2.10
N SER A 192 16.72 14.76 -2.22
CA SER A 192 17.30 13.86 -3.24
C SER A 192 16.91 14.25 -4.66
N ILE A 193 15.64 14.60 -4.91
CA ILE A 193 15.14 15.10 -6.20
C ILE A 193 15.88 16.38 -6.61
N LYS A 194 16.10 17.32 -5.67
CA LYS A 194 16.83 18.57 -5.93
C LYS A 194 18.28 18.31 -6.36
N LYS A 195 18.97 17.32 -5.77
CA LYS A 195 20.34 16.94 -6.20
C LYS A 195 20.39 16.52 -7.67
N ARG A 196 19.29 15.98 -8.21
CA ARG A 196 19.17 15.52 -9.61
C ARG A 196 18.64 16.59 -10.57
N GLY A 197 18.45 17.82 -10.09
CA GLY A 197 18.00 18.95 -10.92
C GLY A 197 16.54 18.87 -11.35
N VAL A 198 15.74 17.99 -10.73
CA VAL A 198 14.30 17.90 -10.96
C VAL A 198 13.58 18.80 -9.94
N SER A 199 12.51 19.47 -10.35
CA SER A 199 11.71 20.34 -9.46
C SER A 199 10.23 20.02 -9.62
N VAL A 200 9.67 19.27 -8.68
CA VAL A 200 8.26 18.86 -8.66
C VAL A 200 7.63 19.15 -7.30
N PRO A 201 6.40 19.69 -7.23
CA PRO A 201 5.67 19.80 -5.98
C PRO A 201 5.21 18.39 -5.54
N ILE A 202 5.47 18.04 -4.27
CA ILE A 202 5.23 16.70 -3.73
C ILE A 202 4.10 16.75 -2.70
N LEU A 203 3.12 15.86 -2.86
CA LEU A 203 2.05 15.56 -1.93
C LEU A 203 2.15 14.09 -1.48
N VAL A 204 1.88 13.81 -0.21
CA VAL A 204 1.80 12.44 0.33
C VAL A 204 0.37 12.14 0.70
N SER A 205 -0.17 11.10 0.10
CA SER A 205 -1.48 10.61 0.49
C SER A 205 -1.57 9.12 0.27
N TRP A 206 -2.00 8.43 1.33
CA TRP A 206 -2.37 7.03 1.30
C TRP A 206 -3.60 6.75 0.40
N TYR A 207 -4.38 7.77 0.03
CA TYR A 207 -5.50 7.63 -0.91
C TYR A 207 -5.05 7.69 -2.38
N ILE A 208 -3.98 8.43 -2.70
CA ILE A 208 -3.39 8.42 -4.06
C ILE A 208 -2.96 6.99 -4.42
N VAL A 209 -2.42 6.25 -3.45
CA VAL A 209 -2.08 4.82 -3.52
C VAL A 209 -3.21 3.95 -4.06
N TYR A 210 -4.41 4.16 -3.53
CA TYR A 210 -5.57 3.35 -3.88
C TYR A 210 -6.08 3.76 -5.25
N TYR A 211 -6.28 5.07 -5.47
CA TYR A 211 -6.77 5.58 -6.74
C TYR A 211 -5.92 5.04 -7.89
N LEU A 212 -4.60 5.11 -7.80
CA LEU A 212 -3.71 4.63 -8.86
C LEU A 212 -3.63 3.11 -9.00
N ARG A 213 -3.91 2.35 -7.93
CA ARG A 213 -3.85 0.88 -7.97
C ARG A 213 -5.16 0.21 -8.37
N THR A 214 -6.32 0.82 -8.10
CA THR A 214 -7.64 0.22 -8.38
C THR A 214 -8.37 0.82 -9.57
N PHE A 215 -7.96 2.00 -10.07
CA PHE A 215 -8.60 2.59 -11.25
C PHE A 215 -8.47 1.78 -12.55
N PRO A 216 -7.38 1.04 -12.85
CA PRO A 216 -7.29 0.36 -14.14
C PRO A 216 -8.27 -0.82 -14.29
N GLN A 217 -9.08 -1.15 -13.28
CA GLN A 217 -9.94 -2.34 -13.33
C GLN A 217 -11.44 -2.13 -13.20
N ASN A 218 -12.00 -1.02 -12.71
CA ASN A 218 -13.45 -0.79 -12.73
C ASN A 218 -13.82 0.67 -12.40
N LEU A 219 -14.34 1.41 -13.39
CA LEU A 219 -14.82 2.81 -13.31
C LEU A 219 -16.13 3.01 -12.53
N LYS A 220 -16.47 2.07 -11.64
CA LYS A 220 -17.53 2.24 -10.65
C LYS A 220 -16.92 1.97 -9.29
N ILE A 221 -16.32 3.00 -8.69
CA ILE A 221 -15.98 2.95 -7.27
C ILE A 221 -17.32 2.81 -6.54
N PRO A 222 -17.63 1.66 -5.91
CA PRO A 222 -18.83 1.57 -5.09
C PRO A 222 -18.69 2.57 -3.94
N ARG A 223 -19.77 2.89 -3.23
CA ARG A 223 -19.79 3.76 -2.04
C ARG A 223 -18.99 3.16 -0.86
N ASN A 224 -17.72 2.84 -1.06
CA ASN A 224 -16.88 2.10 -0.14
C ASN A 224 -16.01 3.09 0.62
N LEU A 225 -16.41 3.32 1.88
CA LEU A 225 -15.71 4.15 2.86
C LEU A 225 -14.51 3.42 3.50
N PHE A 226 -14.30 2.14 3.15
CA PHE A 226 -13.30 1.27 3.77
C PHE A 226 -12.39 0.64 2.71
N PHE A 227 -11.09 0.61 3.01
CA PHE A 227 -10.06 0.04 2.13
C PHE A 227 -9.20 -0.96 2.89
N VAL A 228 -9.00 -2.14 2.29
CA VAL A 228 -8.17 -3.21 2.85
C VAL A 228 -7.06 -3.53 1.86
N VAL A 229 -5.83 -3.62 2.34
CA VAL A 229 -4.68 -4.07 1.54
C VAL A 229 -4.29 -5.46 2.03
N TYR A 230 -4.40 -6.46 1.16
CA TYR A 230 -3.79 -7.78 1.32
C TYR A 230 -2.55 -7.87 0.41
N GLY A 231 -1.39 -8.21 0.95
CA GLY A 231 -0.12 -8.24 0.22
C GLY A 231 1.04 -8.64 1.15
N TYR A 232 2.27 -8.18 0.87
CA TYR A 232 3.46 -8.42 1.71
C TYR A 232 3.24 -8.20 3.22
N ASN A 233 2.26 -7.38 3.58
CA ASN A 233 1.59 -7.40 4.88
C ASN A 233 0.15 -6.90 4.71
N THR A 234 -0.74 -7.31 5.62
CA THR A 234 -2.05 -6.67 5.81
C THR A 234 -1.88 -5.42 6.66
N LYS A 235 -2.57 -4.32 6.30
CA LYS A 235 -2.66 -3.17 7.19
C LYS A 235 -3.67 -3.47 8.29
N LYS A 236 -3.31 -3.13 9.53
CA LYS A 236 -4.22 -3.03 10.66
C LYS A 236 -4.45 -1.57 10.97
#